data_AF-S2JM45-F1
#
_entry.id   AF-S2JM45-F1
#
_cell.length_a   1.000
_cell.length_b   1.000
_cell.length_c   1.000
_cell.angle_alpha   90.00
_cell.angle_beta   90.00
_cell.angle_gamma   90.00
#
_symmetry.space_group_name_H-M   'P 1'
#
loop_
_entity.id
_entity.type
_entity.pdbx_description
1 polymer ?
#
loop_
_entity_poly.entity_id
_entity_poly.type
_entity_poly.pdbx_seq_one_letter_code
_entity_poly.pdbx_strand_id
1 'polypeptide(L)'
;MAKAMYALKIIFGFIFVLFIDTISRLSRIESEVEGEKSHHHDYSYETSIKAKRFYAQRNLYLTGFTLFLSLILERTSALVLELLQREEELKKAKTETAEVTKGQQRLIDMEDDYKKKVDVLNVQIKELKRQNLDFETLKKQASQQSVEYNRLADEHNKLERSLSGKTEVKKDI
;
A
#
# COMPACT_ATOMS: atom_id res chain seq x y z
N MET A 1 -17.13 23.00 -3.29
CA MET A 1 -18.11 21.90 -3.36
C MET A 1 -19.19 21.99 -2.28
N ALA A 2 -18.87 21.99 -0.98
CA ALA A 2 -19.88 22.13 0.08
C ALA A 2 -20.78 23.39 -0.07
N LYS A 3 -20.20 24.52 -0.49
CA LYS A 3 -20.95 25.76 -0.82
C LYS A 3 -21.92 25.58 -2.00
N ALA A 4 -21.58 24.75 -2.99
CA ALA A 4 -22.42 24.47 -4.15
C ALA A 4 -23.60 23.54 -3.79
N MET A 5 -23.35 22.52 -2.97
CA MET A 5 -24.42 21.66 -2.43
C MET A 5 -25.37 22.46 -1.53
N TYR A 6 -24.84 23.39 -0.74
CA TYR A 6 -25.67 24.29 0.08
C TYR A 6 -26.52 25.23 -0.77
N ALA A 7 -25.96 25.79 -1.85
CA ALA A 7 -26.71 26.60 -2.81
C ALA A 7 -27.83 25.78 -3.49
N LEU A 8 -27.55 24.53 -3.89
CA LEU A 8 -28.57 23.62 -4.45
C LEU A 8 -29.72 23.36 -3.46
N LYS A 9 -29.43 23.17 -2.17
CA LYS A 9 -30.46 23.01 -1.13
C LYS A 9 -31.34 24.25 -0.96
N ILE A 10 -30.76 25.44 -1.03
CA ILE A 10 -31.53 26.70 -1.00
C ILE A 10 -32.46 26.78 -2.21
N ILE A 11 -31.92 26.52 -3.42
CA ILE A 11 -32.69 26.53 -4.66
C ILE A 11 -33.83 25.49 -4.60
N PHE A 12 -33.55 24.29 -4.07
CA PHE A 12 -34.56 23.26 -3.86
C PHE A 12 -35.71 23.75 -2.98
N GLY A 13 -35.40 24.45 -1.88
CA GLY A 13 -36.41 25.07 -1.01
C GLY A 13 -37.31 26.06 -1.76
N PHE A 14 -36.73 26.91 -2.61
CA PHE A 14 -37.52 27.84 -3.44
C PHE A 14 -38.40 27.11 -4.45
N ILE A 15 -37.87 26.11 -5.14
CA ILE A 15 -38.64 25.30 -6.10
C ILE A 15 -39.79 24.59 -5.39
N PHE A 16 -39.56 24.09 -4.18
CA PHE A 16 -40.60 23.45 -3.37
C PHE A 16 -41.73 24.42 -3.01
N VAL A 17 -41.41 25.65 -2.59
CA VAL A 17 -42.43 26.68 -2.32
C VAL A 17 -43.20 27.04 -3.59
N LEU A 18 -42.52 27.19 -4.73
CA LEU A 18 -43.19 27.43 -6.02
C LEU A 18 -44.09 26.26 -6.42
N PHE A 19 -43.69 25.03 -6.14
CA PHE A 19 -44.52 23.86 -6.41
C PHE A 19 -45.81 23.89 -5.59
N ILE A 20 -45.74 24.23 -4.30
CA ILE A 20 -46.92 24.41 -3.45
C ILE A 20 -47.80 25.58 -3.94
N ASP A 21 -47.22 26.68 -4.43
CA ASP A 21 -47.99 27.76 -5.07
C ASP A 21 -48.76 27.24 -6.29
N THR A 22 -48.11 26.45 -7.16
CA THR A 22 -48.78 25.89 -8.35
C THR A 22 -49.91 24.92 -8.01
N ILE A 23 -49.76 24.10 -6.95
CA ILE A 23 -50.84 23.25 -6.44
C ILE A 23 -51.99 24.11 -5.94
N SER A 24 -51.70 25.08 -5.06
CA SER A 24 -52.69 25.95 -4.45
C SER A 24 -53.48 26.74 -5.50
N ARG A 25 -52.80 27.19 -6.57
CA ARG A 25 -53.40 27.85 -7.72
C ARG A 25 -54.30 26.91 -8.52
N LEU A 26 -53.85 25.68 -8.78
CA LEU A 26 -54.66 24.71 -9.52
C LEU A 26 -55.92 24.34 -8.73
N SER A 27 -55.80 24.05 -7.42
CA SER A 27 -56.94 23.74 -6.56
C SER A 27 -57.94 24.90 -6.48
N ARG A 28 -57.47 26.16 -6.44
CA ARG A 28 -58.35 27.33 -6.50
C ARG A 28 -59.14 27.37 -7.81
N ILE A 29 -58.47 27.24 -8.96
CA ILE A 29 -59.13 27.23 -10.27
C ILE A 29 -60.09 26.03 -10.39
N GLU A 30 -59.76 24.88 -9.81
CA GLU A 30 -60.67 23.73 -9.78
C GLU A 30 -61.93 24.03 -8.96
N SER A 31 -61.79 24.62 -7.77
CA SER A 31 -62.90 24.99 -6.90
C SER A 31 -63.83 26.07 -7.49
N GLU A 32 -63.26 27.09 -8.16
CA GLU A 32 -64.05 28.15 -8.82
C GLU A 32 -64.99 27.55 -9.87
N VAL A 33 -64.48 26.59 -10.65
CA VAL A 33 -65.26 25.94 -11.70
C VAL A 33 -66.28 24.95 -11.16
N GLU A 34 -66.04 24.35 -9.99
CA GLU A 34 -67.06 23.49 -9.35
C GLU A 34 -68.22 24.30 -8.76
N GLY A 35 -67.92 25.45 -8.14
CA GLY A 35 -68.94 26.35 -7.59
C GLY A 35 -69.83 27.02 -8.65
N GLU A 36 -69.30 27.19 -9.87
CA GLU A 36 -69.98 27.88 -10.95
C GLU A 36 -70.84 26.99 -11.86
N LYS A 37 -70.88 25.66 -11.62
CA LYS A 37 -71.71 24.71 -12.39
C LYS A 37 -73.23 25.00 -12.36
N SER A 38 -73.68 25.91 -11.49
CA SER A 38 -75.09 26.25 -11.28
C SER A 38 -75.59 27.46 -12.07
N HIS A 39 -74.71 28.17 -12.80
CA HIS A 39 -75.09 29.34 -13.62
C HIS A 39 -74.89 29.04 -15.12
N HIS A 40 -75.80 29.54 -15.96
CA HIS A 40 -75.71 29.36 -17.43
C HIS A 40 -74.62 30.28 -17.98
N HIS A 41 -73.47 29.72 -18.35
CA HIS A 41 -72.31 30.48 -18.83
C HIS A 41 -72.27 30.56 -20.35
N ASP A 42 -71.80 31.71 -20.86
CA ASP A 42 -71.53 31.88 -22.29
C ASP A 42 -70.36 30.99 -22.76
N TYR A 43 -70.37 30.59 -24.03
CA TYR A 43 -69.35 29.71 -24.62
C TYR A 43 -67.93 30.29 -24.51
N SER A 44 -67.81 31.62 -24.56
CA SER A 44 -66.55 32.36 -24.37
C SER A 44 -65.98 32.16 -22.96
N TYR A 45 -66.85 32.13 -21.95
CA TYR A 45 -66.47 31.94 -20.54
C TYR A 45 -65.89 30.54 -20.29
N GLU A 46 -66.62 29.51 -20.74
CA GLU A 46 -66.20 28.10 -20.66
C GLU A 46 -64.84 27.85 -21.33
N THR A 47 -64.61 28.48 -22.49
CA THR A 47 -63.34 28.37 -23.21
C THR A 47 -62.18 29.01 -22.42
N SER A 48 -62.43 30.18 -21.81
CA SER A 48 -61.41 30.88 -21.01
C SER A 48 -60.99 30.09 -19.76
N ILE A 49 -61.93 29.43 -19.12
CA ILE A 49 -61.70 28.59 -17.93
C ILE A 49 -60.90 27.33 -18.28
N LYS A 50 -61.24 26.66 -19.38
CA LYS A 50 -60.49 25.50 -19.86
C LYS A 50 -59.04 25.87 -20.19
N ALA A 51 -58.82 27.04 -20.79
CA ALA A 51 -57.47 27.55 -21.06
C ALA A 51 -56.70 27.80 -19.75
N LYS A 52 -57.30 28.49 -18.75
CA LYS A 52 -56.68 28.72 -17.43
C LYS A 52 -56.27 27.42 -16.74
N ARG A 53 -57.14 26.40 -16.78
CA ARG A 53 -56.86 25.06 -16.24
C ARG A 53 -55.68 24.40 -16.95
N PHE A 54 -55.65 24.42 -18.27
CA PHE A 54 -54.53 23.87 -19.05
C PHE A 54 -53.20 24.53 -18.69
N TYR A 55 -53.18 25.86 -18.55
CA TYR A 55 -51.98 26.59 -18.12
C TYR A 55 -51.54 26.20 -16.70
N ALA A 56 -52.48 26.14 -15.75
CA ALA A 56 -52.18 25.76 -14.37
C ALA A 56 -51.66 24.32 -14.27
N GLN A 57 -52.28 23.37 -14.99
CA GLN A 57 -51.84 21.97 -15.04
C GLN A 57 -50.43 21.83 -15.63
N ARG A 58 -50.15 22.48 -16.77
CA ARG A 58 -48.81 22.46 -17.36
C ARG A 58 -47.76 23.02 -16.41
N ASN A 59 -48.05 24.15 -15.76
CA ASN A 59 -47.12 24.80 -14.85
C ASN A 59 -46.87 23.95 -13.60
N LEU A 60 -47.89 23.25 -13.10
CA LEU A 60 -47.74 22.26 -12.03
C LEU A 60 -46.79 21.12 -12.45
N TYR A 61 -47.01 20.53 -13.62
CA TYR A 61 -46.15 19.44 -14.10
C TYR A 61 -44.71 19.89 -14.36
N LEU A 62 -44.53 21.07 -14.96
CA LEU A 62 -43.20 21.62 -15.21
C LEU A 62 -42.44 21.84 -13.90
N THR A 63 -43.08 22.50 -12.93
CA THR A 63 -42.50 22.78 -11.61
C THR A 63 -42.26 21.50 -10.82
N GLY A 64 -43.18 20.53 -10.90
CA GLY A 64 -43.05 19.22 -10.25
C GLY A 64 -41.90 18.40 -10.84
N PHE A 65 -41.72 18.43 -12.16
CA PHE A 65 -40.58 17.76 -12.80
C PHE A 65 -39.25 18.43 -12.43
N THR A 66 -39.20 19.77 -12.36
CA THR A 66 -38.02 20.50 -11.87
C THR A 66 -37.68 20.13 -10.42
N LEU A 67 -38.68 19.98 -9.55
CA LEU A 67 -38.49 19.53 -8.17
C LEU A 67 -37.91 18.10 -8.12
N PHE A 68 -38.45 17.20 -8.94
CA PHE A 68 -37.96 15.82 -9.06
C PHE A 68 -36.51 15.76 -9.56
N LEU A 69 -36.19 16.51 -10.62
CA LEU A 69 -34.81 16.60 -11.12
C LEU A 69 -33.85 17.19 -10.08
N SER A 70 -34.31 18.14 -9.26
CA SER A 70 -33.50 18.73 -8.20
C SER A 70 -33.13 17.69 -7.13
N LEU A 71 -34.06 16.79 -6.78
CA LEU A 71 -33.77 15.64 -5.89
C LEU A 71 -32.76 14.67 -6.50
N ILE A 72 -32.92 14.34 -7.79
CA ILE A 72 -31.97 13.48 -8.51
C ILE A 72 -30.58 14.13 -8.54
N LEU A 73 -30.50 15.42 -8.82
CA LEU A 73 -29.23 16.16 -8.85
C LEU A 73 -28.56 16.17 -7.48
N GLU A 74 -29.31 16.37 -6.40
CA GLU A 74 -28.76 16.31 -5.04
C GLU A 74 -28.18 14.92 -4.74
N ARG A 75 -28.93 13.85 -5.04
CA ARG A 75 -28.48 12.47 -4.80
C ARG A 75 -27.30 12.07 -5.66
N THR A 76 -27.33 12.38 -6.96
CA THR A 76 -26.24 12.05 -7.88
C THR A 76 -24.98 12.83 -7.55
N SER A 77 -25.08 14.11 -7.17
CA SER A 77 -23.93 14.91 -6.75
C SER A 77 -23.26 14.34 -5.49
N ALA A 78 -24.05 13.89 -4.51
CA ALA A 78 -23.52 13.27 -3.30
C ALA A 78 -22.81 11.93 -3.61
N LEU A 79 -23.43 11.08 -4.45
CA LEU A 79 -22.84 9.81 -4.86
C LEU A 79 -21.53 9.99 -5.61
N VAL A 80 -21.46 10.96 -6.54
CA VAL A 80 -20.24 11.26 -7.28
C VAL A 80 -19.12 11.71 -6.35
N LEU A 81 -19.44 12.51 -5.32
CA LEU A 81 -18.45 12.93 -4.32
C LEU A 81 -17.91 11.74 -3.53
N GLU A 82 -18.78 10.84 -3.08
CA GLU A 82 -18.38 9.62 -2.38
C GLU A 82 -17.50 8.74 -3.28
N LEU A 83 -17.86 8.57 -4.55
CA LEU A 83 -17.08 7.82 -5.52
C LEU A 83 -15.67 8.40 -5.70
N LEU A 84 -15.54 9.72 -5.81
CA LEU A 84 -14.24 10.39 -5.93
C LEU A 84 -13.38 10.19 -4.69
N GLN A 85 -13.95 10.31 -3.49
CA GLN A 85 -13.23 10.07 -2.23
C GLN A 85 -12.75 8.62 -2.13
N ARG A 86 -13.62 7.67 -2.48
CA ARG A 86 -13.26 6.23 -2.51
C ARG A 86 -12.18 5.92 -3.53
N GLU A 87 -12.21 6.54 -4.70
CA GLU A 87 -11.16 6.37 -5.71
C GLU A 87 -9.80 6.91 -5.21
N GLU A 88 -9.80 8.03 -4.51
CA GLU A 88 -8.60 8.60 -3.90
C GLU A 88 -8.04 7.72 -2.78
N GLU A 89 -8.90 7.24 -1.87
CA GLU A 89 -8.54 6.27 -0.82
C GLU A 89 -7.94 5.00 -1.41
N LEU A 90 -8.55 4.46 -2.46
CA LEU A 90 -8.09 3.25 -3.13
C LEU A 90 -6.73 3.46 -3.82
N LYS A 91 -6.49 4.64 -4.43
CA LYS A 91 -5.17 4.99 -4.97
C LYS A 91 -4.11 5.07 -3.87
N LYS A 92 -4.41 5.71 -2.74
CA LYS A 92 -3.49 5.78 -1.59
C LYS A 92 -3.16 4.40 -1.04
N ALA A 93 -4.18 3.58 -0.78
CA ALA A 93 -4.00 2.22 -0.30
C ALA A 93 -3.16 1.35 -1.27
N LYS A 94 -3.36 1.50 -2.59
CA LYS A 94 -2.53 0.80 -3.58
C LYS A 94 -1.07 1.25 -3.54
N THR A 95 -0.80 2.54 -3.41
CA THR A 95 0.56 3.07 -3.31
C THR A 95 1.24 2.57 -2.03
N GLU A 96 0.56 2.65 -0.89
CA GLU A 96 1.06 2.14 0.40
C GLU A 96 1.34 0.63 0.32
N THR A 97 0.42 -0.14 -0.28
CA THR A 97 0.61 -1.59 -0.47
C THR A 97 1.79 -1.88 -1.40
N ALA A 98 1.99 -1.09 -2.46
CA ALA A 98 3.11 -1.26 -3.37
C ALA A 98 4.46 -0.90 -2.71
N GLU A 99 4.48 0.12 -1.87
CA GLU A 99 5.65 0.50 -1.07
C GLU A 99 5.97 -0.55 -0.01
N VAL A 100 4.97 -1.05 0.72
CA VAL A 100 5.12 -2.14 1.69
C VAL A 100 5.64 -3.41 0.99
N THR A 101 5.07 -3.77 -0.17
CA THR A 101 5.51 -4.95 -0.94
C THR A 101 6.96 -4.81 -1.40
N LYS A 102 7.35 -3.63 -1.92
CA LYS A 102 8.75 -3.35 -2.32
C LYS A 102 9.69 -3.37 -1.11
N GLY A 103 9.27 -2.83 0.02
CA GLY A 103 10.01 -2.86 1.27
C GLY A 103 10.23 -4.28 1.77
N GLN A 104 9.19 -5.11 1.74
CA GLN A 104 9.24 -6.51 2.15
C GLN A 104 10.15 -7.34 1.23
N GLN A 105 10.10 -7.13 -0.09
CA GLN A 105 11.01 -7.79 -1.01
C GLN A 105 12.48 -7.42 -0.74
N ARG A 106 12.78 -6.13 -0.49
CA ARG A 106 14.15 -5.71 -0.14
C ARG A 106 14.65 -6.34 1.15
N LEU A 107 13.78 -6.53 2.14
CA LEU A 107 14.13 -7.21 3.39
C LEU A 107 14.47 -8.69 3.14
N ILE A 108 13.69 -9.38 2.31
CA ILE A 108 13.95 -10.77 1.91
C ILE A 108 15.29 -10.87 1.15
N ASP A 109 15.54 -9.97 0.19
CA ASP A 109 16.79 -9.98 -0.58
C ASP A 109 18.02 -9.71 0.32
N MET A 110 17.88 -8.83 1.31
CA MET A 110 18.92 -8.57 2.31
C MET A 110 19.15 -9.79 3.21
N GLU A 111 18.10 -10.45 3.67
CA GLU A 111 18.19 -11.67 4.48
C GLU A 111 18.97 -12.76 3.75
N ASP A 112 18.68 -12.97 2.46
CA ASP A 112 19.39 -13.94 1.61
C ASP A 112 20.88 -13.59 1.43
N ASP A 113 21.23 -12.31 1.27
CA ASP A 113 22.63 -11.86 1.17
C ASP A 113 23.38 -12.05 2.49
N TYR A 114 22.74 -11.72 3.62
CA TYR A 114 23.32 -11.97 4.95
C TYR A 114 23.53 -13.46 5.21
N LYS A 115 22.57 -14.32 4.82
CA LYS A 115 22.69 -15.77 4.95
C LYS A 115 23.90 -16.31 4.16
N LYS A 116 24.07 -15.86 2.91
CA LYS A 116 25.25 -16.19 2.10
C LYS A 116 26.55 -15.75 2.75
N LYS A 117 26.60 -14.51 3.28
CA LYS A 117 27.79 -14.00 4.01
C LYS A 117 28.11 -14.83 5.24
N VAL A 118 27.09 -15.21 6.01
CA VAL A 118 27.24 -16.06 7.20
C VAL A 118 27.80 -17.43 6.81
N ASP A 119 27.30 -18.04 5.73
CA ASP A 119 27.81 -19.33 5.25
C ASP A 119 29.28 -19.23 4.81
N VAL A 120 29.65 -18.18 4.07
CA VAL A 120 31.05 -17.93 3.67
C VAL A 120 31.95 -17.73 4.87
N LEU A 121 31.53 -16.91 5.84
CA LEU A 121 32.28 -16.66 7.08
C LEU A 121 32.46 -17.96 7.89
N ASN A 122 31.43 -18.81 7.96
CA ASN A 122 31.52 -20.10 8.65
C ASN A 122 32.54 -21.04 7.98
N VAL A 123 32.58 -21.07 6.64
CA VAL A 123 33.60 -21.83 5.90
C VAL A 123 35.01 -21.28 6.18
N GLN A 124 35.18 -19.97 6.15
CA GLN A 124 36.47 -19.33 6.44
C GLN A 124 36.94 -19.60 7.88
N ILE A 125 36.03 -19.53 8.86
CA ILE A 125 36.33 -19.86 10.26
C ILE A 125 36.78 -21.32 10.38
N LYS A 126 36.12 -22.24 9.68
CA LYS A 126 36.49 -23.66 9.70
C LYS A 126 37.88 -23.89 9.10
N GLU A 127 38.18 -23.23 7.99
CA GLU A 127 39.50 -23.31 7.34
C GLU A 127 40.60 -22.71 8.22
N LEU A 128 40.38 -21.51 8.78
CA LEU A 128 41.31 -20.88 9.72
C LEU A 128 41.57 -21.76 10.94
N LYS A 129 40.54 -22.42 11.49
CA LYS A 129 40.71 -23.38 12.59
C LYS A 129 41.58 -24.57 12.20
N ARG A 130 41.40 -25.10 10.99
CA ARG A 130 42.23 -26.20 10.47
C ARG A 130 43.68 -25.78 10.30
N GLN A 131 43.91 -24.63 9.65
CA GLN A 131 45.26 -24.08 9.47
C GLN A 131 45.98 -23.85 10.80
N ASN A 132 45.26 -23.38 11.82
CA ASN A 132 45.83 -23.18 13.15
C ASN A 132 46.22 -24.52 13.83
N LEU A 133 45.41 -25.57 13.65
CA LEU A 133 45.71 -26.93 14.10
C LEU A 133 46.93 -27.53 13.39
N ASP A 134 47.01 -27.35 12.07
CA ASP A 134 48.15 -27.79 11.27
C ASP A 134 49.42 -27.03 11.67
N PHE A 135 49.32 -25.73 11.94
CA PHE A 135 50.43 -24.90 12.42
C PHE A 135 50.95 -25.35 13.79
N GLU A 136 50.06 -25.61 14.76
CA GLU A 136 50.44 -26.14 16.08
C GLU A 136 51.09 -27.54 15.96
N THR A 137 50.59 -28.37 15.06
CA THR A 137 51.18 -29.69 14.77
C THR A 137 52.58 -29.56 14.19
N LEU A 138 52.76 -28.68 13.20
CA LEU A 138 54.05 -28.42 12.57
C LEU A 138 55.07 -27.87 13.57
N LYS A 139 54.64 -26.96 14.45
CA LYS A 139 55.45 -26.41 15.54
C LYS A 139 55.93 -27.51 16.48
N LYS A 140 55.05 -28.46 16.84
CA LYS A 140 55.41 -29.63 17.66
C LYS A 140 56.39 -30.56 16.95
N GLN A 141 56.16 -30.84 15.67
CA GLN A 141 57.07 -31.66 14.85
C GLN A 141 58.45 -31.02 14.71
N ALA A 142 58.54 -29.72 14.43
CA ALA A 142 59.80 -28.99 14.33
C ALA A 142 60.58 -29.00 15.66
N SER A 143 59.86 -28.82 16.79
CA SER A 143 60.45 -28.94 18.13
C SER A 143 61.02 -30.34 18.39
N GLN A 144 60.26 -31.40 18.07
CA GLN A 144 60.72 -32.79 18.23
C GLN A 144 61.91 -33.10 17.32
N GLN A 145 61.88 -32.63 16.07
CA GLN A 145 62.96 -32.85 15.11
C GLN A 145 64.25 -32.14 15.54
N SER A 146 64.16 -30.94 16.12
CA SER A 146 65.32 -30.25 16.70
C SER A 146 65.94 -31.03 17.85
N VAL A 147 65.12 -31.62 18.73
CA VAL A 147 65.60 -32.47 19.85
C VAL A 147 66.31 -33.72 19.32
N GLU A 148 65.71 -34.42 18.36
CA GLU A 148 66.30 -35.62 17.74
C GLU A 148 67.59 -35.30 16.98
N TYR A 149 67.64 -34.16 16.27
CA TYR A 149 68.86 -33.68 15.61
C TYR A 149 69.99 -33.46 16.61
N ASN A 150 69.72 -32.78 17.74
CA ASN A 150 70.71 -32.58 18.80
C ASN A 150 71.19 -33.91 19.39
N ARG A 151 70.26 -34.86 19.65
CA ARG A 151 70.62 -36.19 20.15
C ARG A 151 71.52 -36.95 19.18
N LEU A 152 71.18 -36.96 17.89
CA LEU A 152 71.97 -37.64 16.87
C LEU A 152 73.34 -36.99 16.69
N ALA A 153 73.41 -35.65 16.74
CA ALA A 153 74.68 -34.93 16.72
C ALA A 153 75.56 -35.30 17.93
N ASP A 154 74.99 -35.41 19.13
CA ASP A 154 75.69 -35.87 20.32
C ASP A 154 76.19 -37.32 20.18
N GLU A 155 75.38 -38.21 19.62
CA GLU A 155 75.78 -39.59 19.34
C GLU A 155 76.90 -39.68 18.28
N HIS A 156 76.79 -38.90 17.20
CA HIS A 156 77.82 -38.84 16.16
C HIS A 156 79.14 -38.31 16.74
N ASN A 157 79.09 -37.25 17.54
CA ASN A 157 80.26 -36.70 18.24
C ASN A 157 80.89 -37.72 19.19
N LYS A 158 80.07 -38.52 19.90
CA LYS A 158 80.57 -39.62 20.76
C LYS A 158 81.24 -40.73 19.94
N LEU A 159 80.63 -41.14 18.83
CA LEU A 159 81.15 -42.17 17.94
C LEU A 159 82.46 -41.72 17.27
N GLU A 160 82.55 -40.49 16.75
CA GLU A 160 83.79 -39.92 16.20
C GLU A 160 84.93 -39.92 17.22
N ARG A 161 84.66 -39.50 18.47
CA ARG A 161 85.66 -39.58 19.55
C ARG A 161 86.15 -41.01 19.78
N SER A 162 85.23 -41.98 19.75
CA SER A 162 85.58 -43.39 19.93
C SER A 162 86.34 -44.01 18.74
N LEU A 163 86.14 -43.51 17.51
CA LEU A 163 86.91 -43.88 16.31
C LEU A 163 88.29 -43.21 16.25
N SER A 164 88.38 -41.94 16.64
CA SER A 164 89.63 -41.20 16.77
C SER A 164 90.55 -41.85 17.82
N GLY A 165 90.02 -42.24 18.97
CA GLY A 165 90.76 -42.98 20.00
C GLY A 165 91.24 -44.38 19.55
N LYS A 166 90.57 -45.02 18.58
CA LYS A 166 91.03 -46.30 17.99
C LYS A 166 92.15 -46.12 16.95
N THR A 167 92.33 -44.92 16.41
CA THR A 167 93.33 -44.65 15.37
C THR A 167 94.70 -44.31 15.98
N GLU A 168 94.75 -43.71 17.18
CA GLU A 168 96.01 -43.54 17.92
C GLU A 168 96.58 -44.88 18.43
N VAL A 169 95.73 -45.81 18.88
CA VAL A 169 96.17 -47.13 19.39
C VAL A 169 96.76 -48.04 18.29
N LYS A 170 96.52 -47.76 17.00
CA LYS A 170 97.06 -48.57 15.88
C LYS A 170 98.38 -48.06 15.29
N LYS A 171 98.95 -46.96 15.78
CA LYS A 171 100.30 -46.51 15.36
C LYS A 171 101.43 -47.02 16.25
N ASP A 172 101.09 -47.61 17.40
CA ASP A 172 102.03 -48.28 18.30
C ASP A 172 101.68 -49.77 18.33
N ILE A 173 102.24 -50.55 17.39
CA ILE A 173 102.59 -51.99 17.40
C ILE A 173 102.89 -52.43 15.97
#